data_AF-A0A7U3YB89-F1
#
_entry.id   AF-A0A7U3YB89-F1
#
_cell.length_a   1.000
_cell.length_b   1.000
_cell.length_c   1.000
_cell.angle_alpha   90.00
_cell.angle_beta   90.00
_cell.angle_gamma   90.00
#
_symmetry.space_group_name_H-M   'P 1'
#
loop_
_entity.id
_entity.type
_entity.pdbx_description
1 polymer ?
#
loop_
_entity_poly.entity_id
_entity_poly.type
_entity_poly.pdbx_seq_one_letter_code
_entity_poly.pdbx_strand_id
1 'polypeptide(L)'
;MLSEAITMRLISIDSCIEVGKLLNSGLMNKNEVIKCDKSISKIINYPLYIESTRGIQIYELSAQARLMQRIYDIQIIFIDYIGLIVSNQKNIPRFEQVACLIRS
;
A
#
# COMPACT_ATOMS: atom_id res chain seq x y z
N MET A 1 -1.88 7.70 1.85
CA MET A 1 -0.46 7.83 1.43
C MET A 1 -0.40 7.82 -0.10
N LEU A 2 0.58 8.46 -0.76
CA LEU A 2 0.76 8.29 -2.21
C LEU A 2 1.37 6.89 -2.50
N SER A 3 0.96 6.26 -3.59
CA SER A 3 1.46 4.95 -4.04
C SER A 3 2.99 4.94 -4.24
N GLU A 4 3.53 6.06 -4.72
CA GLU A 4 4.97 6.25 -4.90
C GLU A 4 5.75 6.14 -3.57
N ALA A 5 5.23 6.71 -2.49
CA ALA A 5 5.89 6.67 -1.19
C ALA A 5 5.97 5.25 -0.62
N ILE A 6 4.97 4.39 -0.89
CA ILE A 6 4.98 2.98 -0.46
C ILE A 6 6.05 2.22 -1.26
N THR A 7 6.09 2.46 -2.57
CA THR A 7 7.07 1.85 -3.47
C THR A 7 8.50 2.21 -3.06
N MET A 8 8.76 3.49 -2.75
CA MET A 8 10.07 3.95 -2.29
C MET A 8 10.51 3.30 -0.98
N ARG A 9 9.58 3.08 -0.04
CA ARG A 9 9.88 2.35 1.20
C ARG A 9 10.21 0.88 0.93
N LEU A 10 9.50 0.24 0.00
CA LEU A 10 9.79 -1.15 -0.37
C LEU A 10 11.19 -1.29 -0.98
N ILE A 11 11.56 -0.38 -1.89
CA ILE A 11 12.91 -0.32 -2.48
C ILE A 11 13.97 -0.07 -1.40
N SER A 12 13.71 0.86 -0.48
CA SER A 12 14.62 1.15 0.64
C SER A 12 14.88 -0.08 1.50
N ILE A 13 13.84 -0.83 1.85
CA ILE A 13 13.94 -2.04 2.67
C ILE A 13 14.75 -3.13 1.96
N ASP A 14 14.47 -3.39 0.68
CA ASP A 14 15.13 -4.47 -0.08
C ASP A 14 16.58 -4.11 -0.48
N SER A 15 16.84 -2.84 -0.85
CA SER A 15 18.19 -2.37 -1.23
C SER A 15 19.08 -2.00 -0.04
N CYS A 16 18.50 -1.83 1.16
CA CYS A 16 19.13 -1.27 2.35
C CYS A 16 19.72 0.14 2.13
N ILE A 17 19.09 0.95 1.27
CA ILE A 17 19.44 2.34 1.01
C ILE A 17 18.43 3.23 1.71
N GLU A 18 18.89 4.30 2.36
CA GLU A 18 18.00 5.26 3.02
C GLU A 18 17.03 5.93 2.04
N VAL A 19 15.75 6.04 2.42
CA VAL A 19 14.70 6.67 1.60
C VAL A 19 15.10 8.07 1.14
N GLY A 20 15.76 8.87 2.00
CA GLY A 20 16.22 10.21 1.64
C GLY A 20 17.18 10.23 0.45
N LYS A 21 18.06 9.22 0.33
CA LYS A 21 18.96 9.06 -0.82
C LYS A 21 18.23 8.57 -2.07
N LEU A 22 17.20 7.74 -1.92
CA LEU A 22 16.38 7.31 -3.05
C LEU A 22 15.61 8.48 -3.68
N LEU A 23 15.13 9.41 -2.84
CA LEU A 23 14.47 10.65 -3.28
C LEU A 23 15.44 11.64 -3.92
N ASN A 24 16.73 11.55 -3.62
CA ASN A 24 17.77 12.41 -4.18
C ASN A 24 18.95 11.55 -4.68
N SER A 25 18.81 11.03 -5.91
CA SER A 25 19.75 10.10 -6.50
C SER A 25 21.18 10.62 -6.61
N GLY A 26 21.39 11.95 -6.57
CA GLY A 26 22.72 12.56 -6.53
C GLY A 26 23.51 12.28 -5.26
N LEU A 27 22.86 11.81 -4.19
CA LEU A 27 23.49 11.41 -2.93
C LEU A 27 23.91 9.94 -2.90
N MET A 28 23.53 9.16 -3.93
CA MET A 28 23.89 7.76 -4.03
C MET A 28 25.29 7.58 -4.63
N ASN A 29 26.08 6.71 -4.01
CA ASN A 29 27.33 6.26 -4.64
C ASN A 29 27.06 5.21 -5.73
N LYS A 30 28.06 4.90 -6.56
CA LYS A 30 27.92 3.94 -7.68
C LYS A 30 27.43 2.56 -7.24
N ASN A 31 27.83 2.08 -6.07
CA ASN A 31 27.40 0.78 -5.56
C ASN A 31 25.93 0.80 -5.11
N GLU A 32 25.48 1.89 -4.50
CA GLU A 32 24.09 2.13 -4.10
C GLU A 32 23.17 2.18 -5.33
N VAL A 33 23.58 2.86 -6.40
CA VAL A 33 22.83 2.89 -7.67
C VAL A 33 22.61 1.47 -8.20
N ILE A 34 23.67 0.66 -8.27
CA ILE A 34 23.58 -0.73 -8.75
C ILE A 34 22.65 -1.57 -7.86
N LYS A 35 22.68 -1.36 -6.53
CA LYS A 35 21.77 -2.06 -5.60
C LYS A 35 20.32 -1.63 -5.80
N CYS A 36 20.09 -0.33 -6.01
CA CYS A 36 18.77 0.21 -6.28
C CYS A 36 18.17 -0.39 -7.55
N ASP A 37 18.93 -0.41 -8.66
CA ASP A 37 18.48 -0.97 -9.94
C ASP A 37 18.11 -2.46 -9.82
N LYS A 38 18.90 -3.23 -9.07
CA LYS A 38 18.60 -4.63 -8.76
C LYS A 38 17.31 -4.79 -7.96
N SER A 39 17.11 -3.93 -6.95
CA SER A 39 15.92 -3.95 -6.11
C SER A 39 14.66 -3.58 -6.91
N ILE A 40 14.72 -2.54 -7.74
CA ILE A 40 13.63 -2.13 -8.64
C ILE A 40 13.28 -3.29 -9.58
N SER A 41 14.28 -3.89 -10.23
CA SER A 41 14.07 -5.01 -11.15
C SER A 41 13.41 -6.21 -10.47
N LYS A 42 13.73 -6.45 -9.20
CA LYS A 42 13.12 -7.51 -8.40
C LYS A 42 11.67 -7.16 -8.02
N ILE A 43 11.43 -5.93 -7.57
CA ILE A 43 10.13 -5.46 -7.10
C ILE A 43 9.09 -5.39 -8.22
N ILE A 44 9.47 -4.93 -9.41
CA ILE A 44 8.58 -4.85 -10.58
C ILE A 44 8.01 -6.22 -10.96
N ASN A 45 8.75 -7.29 -10.70
CA ASN A 45 8.34 -8.65 -11.04
C ASN A 45 7.45 -9.30 -9.96
N TYR A 46 7.22 -8.65 -8.82
CA TYR A 46 6.30 -9.18 -7.80
C TYR A 46 4.85 -8.85 -8.15
N PRO A 47 3.90 -9.78 -7.91
CA PRO A 47 2.47 -9.55 -8.10
C PRO A 47 1.90 -8.68 -6.96
N LEU A 48 2.41 -7.45 -6.84
CA LEU A 48 2.01 -6.46 -5.86
C LEU A 48 1.12 -5.41 -6.52
N TYR A 49 -0.07 -5.21 -5.96
CA TYR A 49 -1.04 -4.24 -6.46
C TYR A 49 -1.28 -3.17 -5.38
N ILE A 50 -1.11 -1.89 -5.73
CA ILE A 50 -1.33 -0.76 -4.83
C ILE A 50 -2.54 0.02 -5.30
N GLU A 51 -3.59 0.02 -4.49
CA GLU A 51 -4.80 0.81 -4.71
C GLU A 51 -4.82 2.01 -3.75
N SER A 52 -5.03 3.22 -4.26
CA SER A 52 -4.90 4.48 -3.48
C SER A 52 -6.20 5.27 -3.33
N THR A 53 -7.34 4.60 -3.52
CA THR A 53 -8.67 5.17 -3.34
C THR A 53 -8.87 5.71 -1.91
N ARG A 54 -9.26 6.98 -1.78
CA ARG A 54 -9.53 7.64 -0.49
C ARG A 54 -11.00 7.53 -0.13
N GLY A 55 -11.30 7.31 1.16
CA GLY A 55 -12.67 7.35 1.66
C GLY A 55 -13.57 6.22 1.15
N ILE A 56 -12.98 5.09 0.79
CA ILE A 56 -13.70 3.90 0.32
C ILE A 56 -14.67 3.40 1.40
N GLN A 57 -15.87 2.98 0.99
CA GLN A 57 -16.80 2.32 1.89
C GLN A 57 -16.44 0.84 2.03
N ILE A 58 -16.80 0.21 3.16
CA ILE A 58 -16.42 -1.17 3.44
C ILE A 58 -16.92 -2.16 2.37
N TYR A 59 -18.14 -1.98 1.87
CA TYR A 59 -18.68 -2.87 0.82
C TYR A 59 -17.98 -2.69 -0.53
N GLU A 60 -17.48 -1.48 -0.82
CA GLU A 60 -16.72 -1.18 -2.04
C GLU A 60 -15.35 -1.86 -1.95
N LEU A 61 -14.70 -1.76 -0.79
CA LEU A 61 -13.45 -2.46 -0.51
C LEU A 61 -13.63 -3.98 -0.68
N SER A 62 -14.69 -4.56 -0.09
CA SER A 62 -14.97 -6.00 -0.26
C SER A 62 -15.27 -6.38 -1.71
N ALA A 63 -15.95 -5.52 -2.47
CA ALA A 63 -16.24 -5.76 -3.87
C ALA A 63 -14.97 -5.73 -4.73
N GLN A 64 -14.10 -4.74 -4.51
CA GLN A 64 -12.79 -4.65 -5.15
C GLN A 64 -11.91 -5.85 -4.79
N ALA A 65 -11.84 -6.23 -3.52
CA ALA A 65 -11.10 -7.41 -3.05
C ALA A 65 -11.54 -8.69 -3.79
N ARG A 66 -12.85 -8.94 -3.89
CA ARG A 66 -13.39 -10.10 -4.65
C ARG A 66 -13.09 -10.01 -6.14
N LEU A 67 -13.07 -8.82 -6.72
CA LEU A 67 -12.68 -8.62 -8.12
C LEU A 67 -11.19 -8.94 -8.32
N MET A 68 -10.33 -8.42 -7.45
CA MET A 68 -8.90 -8.67 -7.48
C MET A 68 -8.56 -10.15 -7.25
N GLN A 69 -9.29 -10.87 -6.39
CA GLN A 69 -9.14 -12.31 -6.25
C GLN A 69 -9.43 -13.03 -7.57
N ARG A 70 -10.54 -12.68 -8.22
CA ARG A 70 -10.96 -13.38 -9.45
C ARG A 70 -10.04 -13.10 -10.63
N ILE A 71 -9.50 -11.89 -10.73
CA ILE A 71 -8.68 -11.47 -11.88
C ILE A 71 -7.19 -11.77 -11.64
N TYR A 72 -6.68 -11.53 -10.44
CA TYR A 72 -5.25 -11.56 -10.12
C TYR A 72 -4.86 -12.64 -9.10
N ASP A 73 -5.83 -13.40 -8.58
CA ASP A 73 -5.63 -14.46 -7.58
C ASP A 73 -4.80 -14.00 -6.36
N ILE A 74 -5.10 -12.79 -5.86
CA ILE A 74 -4.45 -12.24 -4.67
C ILE A 74 -4.63 -13.18 -3.47
N GLN A 75 -3.66 -13.25 -2.58
CA GLN A 75 -3.74 -14.15 -1.41
C GLN A 75 -3.86 -13.38 -0.09
N ILE A 76 -3.57 -12.08 -0.14
CA ILE A 76 -3.52 -11.23 1.04
C ILE A 76 -3.84 -9.79 0.67
N ILE A 77 -4.47 -9.07 1.61
CA ILE A 77 -4.80 -7.66 1.48
C ILE A 77 -4.23 -6.93 2.70
N PHE A 78 -3.45 -5.88 2.45
CA PHE A 78 -2.94 -4.98 3.48
C PHE A 78 -3.70 -3.65 3.41
N ILE A 79 -4.19 -3.18 4.56
CA ILE A 79 -4.97 -1.94 4.66
C ILE A 79 -4.20 -0.92 5.49
N ASP A 80 -3.83 0.21 4.87
CA ASP A 80 -3.19 1.35 5.52
C ASP A 80 -4.04 2.63 5.31
N TYR A 81 -4.87 3.07 6.27
CA TYR A 81 -5.17 2.54 7.60
C TYR A 81 -6.70 2.41 7.76
N ILE A 82 -7.16 1.43 8.54
CA ILE A 82 -8.59 1.08 8.69
C ILE A 82 -9.48 2.27 9.08
N GLY A 83 -8.92 3.25 9.80
CA GLY A 83 -9.62 4.48 10.17
C GLY A 83 -10.05 5.34 8.97
N LEU A 84 -9.49 5.17 7.77
CA LEU A 84 -9.93 5.91 6.58
C LEU A 84 -11.16 5.32 5.89
N ILE A 85 -11.61 4.14 6.33
CA ILE A 85 -12.82 3.51 5.79
C ILE A 85 -14.05 4.29 6.31
N VAL A 86 -14.93 4.65 5.38
CA VAL A 86 -16.13 5.43 5.69
C VAL A 86 -17.27 4.49 6.09
N SER A 87 -17.92 4.79 7.21
CA SER A 87 -19.16 4.14 7.64
C SER A 87 -20.37 4.96 7.21
N ASN A 88 -21.45 4.27 6.82
CA ASN A 88 -22.74 4.92 6.50
C ASN A 88 -23.44 5.48 7.74
N GLN A 89 -23.07 5.02 8.94
CA GLN A 89 -23.64 5.50 10.19
C GLN A 89 -22.77 6.63 10.76
N LYS A 90 -22.92 7.84 10.21
CA LYS A 90 -22.15 9.02 10.66
C LYS A 90 -22.55 9.54 12.05
N ASN A 91 -23.75 9.18 12.52
CA ASN A 91 -24.32 9.70 13.77
C ASN A 91 -23.88 8.93 15.02
N ILE A 92 -23.19 7.80 14.87
CA ILE A 92 -22.67 7.03 16.00
C ILE A 92 -21.22 7.43 16.31
N PRO A 93 -20.76 7.27 17.57
CA PRO A 93 -19.38 7.50 17.96
C PRO A 93 -18.37 6.74 17.08
N ARG A 94 -17.18 7.32 16.90
CA ARG A 94 -16.12 6.77 16.03
C ARG A 94 -15.71 5.34 16.39
N PHE A 95 -15.64 5.00 17.67
CA PHE A 95 -15.29 3.65 18.12
C PHE A 95 -16.34 2.61 17.68
N GLU A 96 -17.62 3.00 17.69
CA GLU A 96 -18.72 2.13 17.30
C GLU A 96 -18.75 1.93 15.78
N GLN A 97 -18.44 2.98 15.01
CA GLN A 97 -18.26 2.87 13.56
C GLN A 97 -17.17 1.84 13.22
N VAL A 98 -16.02 1.90 13.89
CA VAL A 98 -14.91 0.95 13.67
C VAL A 98 -15.31 -0.46 14.12
N ALA A 99 -16.04 -0.61 15.22
CA ALA A 99 -16.52 -1.92 15.67
C ALA A 99 -17.52 -2.55 14.67
N CYS A 100 -18.34 -1.75 14.00
CA CYS A 100 -19.20 -2.23 12.92
C CYS A 100 -18.39 -2.71 11.70
N LEU A 101 -17.31 -2.02 11.34
CA LEU A 101 -16.42 -2.42 10.24
C LEU A 101 -15.70 -3.76 10.46
N ILE A 102 -15.40 -4.11 11.72
CA ILE A 102 -14.73 -5.38 12.06
C ILE A 102 -15.70 -6.55 12.02
N ARG A 103 -16.99 -6.30 12.25
CA ARG A 103 -18.03 -7.34 12.33
C ARG A 103 -18.69 -7.65 10.98
N SER A 104 -18.47 -6.82 9.97
CA SER A 104 -18.93 -7.01 8.59
C SER A 104 -17.96 -7.87 7.79
#